data_AF-A0A947GPC3-F1
#
_entry.id   AF-A0A947GPC3-F1
#
_cell.length_a   1.000
_cell.length_b   1.000
_cell.length_c   1.000
_cell.angle_alpha   90.00
_cell.angle_beta   90.00
_cell.angle_gamma   90.00
#
_symmetry.space_group_name_H-M   'P 1'
#
loop_
_entity.id
_entity.type
_entity.pdbx_description
1 polymer ?
#
loop_
_entity_poly.entity_id
_entity_poly.type
_entity_poly.pdbx_seq_one_letter_code
_entity_poly.pdbx_strand_id
1 'polypeptide(L)'
;MTNQNSTVERQIYPKALQEGSGIKAKGTRPGEITEQSKELDPTAGLNLEALYLEASEIAGQRLTASQQVVMAMANQMSYEDLHPITRAKVDQVRNAANPKFDAQAIADRILNHYRQRIQTA
;
A
#
# COMPACT_ATOMS: atom_id res chain seq x y z
N MET A 1 -57.63 19.07 1.99
CA MET A 1 -57.04 19.94 0.97
C MET A 1 -56.82 21.32 1.57
N THR A 2 -55.58 21.64 1.98
CA THR A 2 -55.09 23.03 2.02
C THR A 2 -53.57 23.00 1.99
N ASN A 3 -53.02 23.55 0.91
CA ASN A 3 -51.62 23.85 0.69
C ASN A 3 -51.38 25.31 1.11
N GLN A 4 -50.32 25.61 1.87
CA GLN A 4 -49.80 26.96 2.04
C GLN A 4 -48.26 26.96 2.11
N ASN A 5 -47.63 27.31 0.98
CA ASN A 5 -46.51 28.26 0.78
C ASN A 5 -45.59 28.57 2.00
N SER A 6 -44.29 28.28 1.91
CA SER A 6 -43.22 29.11 1.29
C SER A 6 -42.65 30.21 2.20
N THR A 7 -41.41 30.02 2.67
CA THR A 7 -40.40 31.03 3.07
C THR A 7 -39.04 30.30 3.05
N VAL A 8 -38.32 30.21 1.92
CA VAL A 8 -37.22 31.10 1.49
C VAL A 8 -36.39 31.68 2.64
N GLU A 9 -35.07 31.46 2.58
CA GLU A 9 -33.93 32.15 3.23
C GLU A 9 -33.02 31.18 4.00
N ARG A 10 -31.69 31.12 3.88
CA ARG A 10 -30.63 31.82 3.11
C ARG A 10 -29.44 30.84 3.07
N GLN A 11 -28.94 30.48 1.89
CA GLN A 11 -27.59 30.84 1.44
C GLN A 11 -26.55 31.05 2.56
N ILE A 12 -25.74 30.02 2.82
CA ILE A 12 -24.38 30.19 3.34
C ILE A 12 -23.43 29.64 2.26
N TYR A 13 -23.27 30.40 1.19
CA TYR A 13 -22.06 30.32 0.38
C TYR A 13 -21.09 31.39 0.91
N PRO A 14 -19.82 31.05 1.19
CA PRO A 14 -18.87 32.01 1.70
C PRO A 14 -18.63 33.14 0.69
N LYS A 15 -18.83 34.36 1.19
CA LYS A 15 -18.81 35.64 0.51
C LYS A 15 -17.36 36.14 0.34
N ALA A 16 -16.59 35.52 -0.55
CA ALA A 16 -15.25 35.97 -0.88
C ALA A 16 -14.92 35.70 -2.35
N LEU A 17 -15.64 36.34 -3.27
CA LEU A 17 -15.29 36.36 -4.69
C LEU A 17 -15.91 37.56 -5.43
N GLN A 18 -16.00 38.71 -4.75
CA GLN A 18 -16.63 39.88 -5.34
C GLN A 18 -15.91 41.18 -4.99
N GLU A 19 -14.59 41.22 -5.13
CA GLU A 19 -13.87 42.49 -5.22
C GLU A 19 -12.79 42.39 -6.30
N GLY A 20 -12.98 43.14 -7.39
CA GLY A 20 -11.87 43.57 -8.24
C GLY A 20 -11.82 43.08 -9.69
N SER A 21 -12.89 43.26 -10.48
CA SER A 21 -12.72 43.39 -11.93
C SER A 21 -13.60 44.51 -12.49
N GLY A 22 -13.15 45.75 -12.26
CA GLY A 22 -13.62 46.90 -13.01
C GLY A 22 -13.15 46.80 -14.45
N ILE A 23 -13.94 46.18 -15.33
CA ILE A 23 -13.70 46.24 -16.77
C ILE A 23 -14.42 47.49 -17.28
N LYS A 24 -13.66 48.60 -17.42
CA LYS A 24 -14.08 49.73 -18.25
C LYS A 24 -14.13 49.25 -19.69
N ALA A 25 -15.33 49.10 -20.25
CA ALA A 25 -15.51 48.80 -21.66
C ALA A 25 -15.03 50.01 -22.51
N LYS A 26 -13.82 49.91 -23.07
CA LYS A 26 -13.39 50.70 -24.23
C LYS A 26 -13.26 49.74 -25.41
N GLY A 27 -14.03 50.02 -26.46
CA GLY A 27 -14.23 49.15 -27.62
C GLY A 27 -12.93 48.61 -28.20
N THR A 28 -12.89 47.30 -28.43
CA THR A 28 -11.88 46.59 -29.21
C THR A 28 -12.59 45.51 -30.02
N ARG A 29 -12.10 45.26 -31.24
CA ARG A 29 -12.76 44.51 -32.32
C ARG A 29 -12.99 43.03 -31.94
N PRO A 30 -13.97 42.33 -32.56
CA PRO A 30 -14.17 40.91 -32.34
C PRO A 30 -13.01 40.14 -32.99
N GLY A 31 -12.18 39.47 -32.21
CA GLY A 31 -11.10 38.64 -32.77
C GLY A 31 -9.94 38.24 -31.85
N GLU A 32 -9.87 38.69 -30.60
CA GLU A 32 -8.82 38.25 -29.68
C GLU A 32 -9.38 38.14 -28.26
N ILE A 33 -9.79 36.92 -27.88
CA ILE A 33 -9.93 36.52 -26.49
C ILE A 33 -8.73 35.64 -26.19
N THR A 34 -7.64 36.27 -25.74
CA THR A 34 -6.58 35.54 -25.06
C THR A 34 -7.11 35.25 -23.65
N GLU A 35 -7.81 34.13 -23.47
CA GLU A 35 -8.10 33.58 -22.14
C GLU A 35 -6.77 33.13 -21.51
N GLN A 36 -6.07 34.06 -20.87
CA GLN A 36 -5.06 33.71 -19.88
C GLN A 36 -5.77 33.31 -18.58
N SER A 37 -6.19 32.05 -18.52
CA SER A 37 -6.51 31.40 -17.25
C SER A 37 -5.24 31.45 -16.40
N LYS A 38 -5.18 32.36 -15.41
CA LYS A 38 -4.16 32.30 -14.37
C LYS A 38 -4.29 30.95 -13.69
N GLU A 39 -3.36 30.06 -13.96
CA GLU A 39 -3.23 28.79 -13.25
C GLU A 39 -3.00 29.14 -11.77
N LEU A 40 -4.06 28.99 -10.96
CA LEU A 40 -4.00 29.17 -9.52
C LEU A 40 -3.25 27.97 -8.98
N ASP A 41 -2.05 28.21 -8.44
CA ASP A 41 -1.30 27.18 -7.72
C ASP A 41 -2.16 26.69 -6.53
N PRO A 42 -2.60 25.42 -6.51
CA PRO A 42 -3.46 24.89 -5.45
C PRO A 42 -2.73 24.79 -4.11
N THR A 43 -1.41 24.99 -4.09
CA THR A 43 -0.58 24.98 -2.89
C THR A 43 -0.33 26.37 -2.31
N ALA A 44 -0.80 27.42 -3.00
CA ALA A 44 -0.64 28.80 -2.55
C ALA A 44 -1.29 29.01 -1.17
N GLY A 45 -0.48 29.39 -0.19
CA GLY A 45 -0.91 29.64 1.19
C GLY A 45 -0.88 28.43 2.11
N LEU A 46 -0.49 27.25 1.63
CA LEU A 46 -0.27 26.08 2.48
C LEU A 46 1.10 26.13 3.16
N ASN A 47 1.17 25.69 4.43
CA ASN A 47 2.43 25.41 5.08
C ASN A 47 2.91 24.00 4.67
N LEU A 48 3.61 23.95 3.54
CA LEU A 48 4.08 22.69 2.95
C LEU A 48 5.05 21.92 3.84
N GLU A 49 5.86 22.62 4.65
CA GLU A 49 6.79 22.00 5.58
C GLU A 49 6.07 21.27 6.72
N ALA A 50 5.05 21.89 7.32
CA ALA A 50 4.23 21.25 8.34
C ALA A 50 3.47 20.03 7.79
N LEU A 51 2.89 20.16 6.59
CA LEU A 51 2.21 19.04 5.93
C LEU A 51 3.16 17.89 5.60
N TYR A 52 4.39 18.21 5.16
CA TYR A 52 5.42 17.21 4.90
C TYR A 52 5.88 16.51 6.18
N LEU A 53 6.08 17.26 7.26
CA LEU A 53 6.45 16.70 8.56
C LEU A 53 5.38 15.73 9.06
N GLU A 54 4.11 16.14 9.05
CA GLU A 54 2.98 15.29 9.44
C GLU A 54 2.87 14.03 8.57
N ALA A 55 3.01 14.17 7.24
CA ALA A 55 3.02 13.02 6.33
C ALA A 55 4.20 12.07 6.62
N SER A 56 5.36 12.61 6.98
CA SER A 56 6.56 11.84 7.32
C SER A 56 6.39 11.07 8.63
N GLU A 57 5.75 11.67 9.64
CA GLU A 57 5.43 11.01 10.90
C GLU A 57 4.44 9.85 10.67
N ILE A 58 3.38 10.07 9.89
CA ILE A 58 2.43 9.02 9.51
C ILE A 58 3.13 7.89 8.75
N ALA A 59 4.00 8.23 7.79
CA ALA A 59 4.78 7.25 7.05
C ALA A 59 5.69 6.43 8.00
N GLY A 60 6.39 7.10 8.92
CA GLY A 60 7.23 6.45 9.92
C GLY A 60 6.45 5.51 10.84
N GLN A 61 5.30 5.94 11.35
CA GLN A 61 4.41 5.11 12.17
C GLN A 61 3.93 3.89 11.38
N ARG A 62 3.53 4.06 10.11
CA ARG A 62 3.11 2.94 9.26
C ARG A 62 4.22 1.93 9.03
N LEU A 63 5.43 2.41 8.73
CA LEU A 63 6.60 1.55 8.49
C LEU A 63 7.05 0.80 9.74
N THR A 64 6.88 1.38 10.93
CA THR A 64 7.32 0.76 12.19
C THR A 64 6.23 -0.08 12.83
N ALA A 65 5.07 0.50 13.15
CA ALA A 65 4.01 -0.18 13.89
C ALA A 65 3.34 -1.28 13.04
N SER A 66 2.96 -0.99 11.79
CA SER A 66 2.30 -1.99 10.94
C SER A 66 3.24 -3.16 10.65
N GLN A 67 4.53 -2.88 10.41
CA GLN A 67 5.52 -3.92 10.19
C GLN A 67 5.75 -4.76 11.45
N GLN A 68 5.83 -4.14 12.64
CA GLN A 68 5.94 -4.87 13.91
C GLN A 68 4.74 -5.81 14.12
N VAL A 69 3.52 -5.37 13.82
CA VAL A 69 2.32 -6.21 13.90
C VAL A 69 2.39 -7.37 12.92
N VAL A 70 2.78 -7.11 11.66
CA VAL A 70 2.95 -8.17 10.65
C VAL A 70 4.01 -9.19 11.08
N MET A 71 5.12 -8.75 11.66
CA MET A 71 6.16 -9.65 12.19
C MET A 71 5.67 -10.45 13.39
N ALA A 72 4.97 -9.82 14.33
CA ALA A 72 4.38 -10.50 15.48
C ALA A 72 3.37 -11.57 15.05
N MET A 73 2.53 -11.25 14.06
CA MET A 73 1.62 -12.22 13.43
C MET A 73 2.39 -13.37 12.79
N ALA A 74 3.37 -13.07 11.93
CA ALA A 74 4.16 -14.10 11.23
C ALA A 74 4.83 -15.08 12.20
N ASN A 75 5.32 -14.60 13.35
CA ASN A 75 5.94 -15.44 14.38
C ASN A 75 4.97 -16.38 15.09
N GLN A 76 3.66 -16.12 15.01
CA GLN A 76 2.62 -16.95 15.62
C GLN A 76 1.94 -17.89 14.61
N MET A 77 2.20 -17.72 13.31
CA MET A 77 1.57 -18.53 12.28
C MET A 77 2.16 -19.95 12.24
N SER A 78 1.26 -20.92 12.19
CA SER A 78 1.58 -22.31 11.84
C SER A 78 1.53 -22.51 10.32
N TYR A 79 1.91 -23.71 9.86
CA TYR A 79 1.86 -24.04 8.44
C TYR A 79 0.41 -24.05 7.90
N GLU A 80 -0.55 -24.37 8.77
CA GLU A 80 -1.99 -24.42 8.52
C GLU A 80 -2.60 -23.02 8.37
N ASP A 81 -1.95 -21.99 8.92
CA ASP A 81 -2.37 -20.59 8.80
C ASP A 81 -1.84 -19.93 7.51
N LEU A 82 -0.90 -20.57 6.81
CA LEU A 82 -0.34 -20.02 5.59
C LEU A 82 -1.38 -19.94 4.48
N HIS A 83 -1.37 -18.83 3.75
CA HIS A 83 -2.16 -18.67 2.52
C HIS A 83 -1.86 -19.84 1.55
N PRO A 84 -2.87 -20.38 0.83
CA PRO A 84 -2.70 -21.58 0.00
C PRO A 84 -1.53 -21.52 -0.99
N ILE A 85 -1.30 -20.36 -1.61
CA ILE A 85 -0.17 -20.14 -2.54
C ILE A 85 1.18 -20.26 -1.81
N THR A 86 1.30 -19.70 -0.61
CA THR A 86 2.53 -19.77 0.18
C THR A 86 2.78 -21.19 0.67
N ARG A 87 1.72 -21.88 1.10
CA ARG A 87 1.77 -23.28 1.53
C ARG A 87 2.30 -24.21 0.43
N ALA A 88 1.77 -24.08 -0.78
CA ALA A 88 2.24 -24.85 -1.94
C ALA A 88 3.73 -24.65 -2.24
N LYS A 89 4.26 -23.42 -2.08
CA LYS A 89 5.70 -23.15 -2.23
C LYS A 89 6.52 -23.83 -1.14
N VAL A 90 6.06 -23.79 0.11
CA VAL A 90 6.72 -24.50 1.22
C VAL A 90 6.78 -26.00 0.94
N ASP A 91 5.70 -26.59 0.42
CA ASP A 91 5.67 -28.02 0.07
C ASP A 91 6.64 -28.38 -1.04
N GLN A 92 6.71 -27.56 -2.09
CA GLN A 92 7.68 -27.75 -3.16
C GLN A 92 9.12 -27.75 -2.62
N VAL A 93 9.44 -26.80 -1.74
CA VAL A 93 10.77 -26.72 -1.12
C VAL A 93 11.02 -27.93 -0.21
N ARG A 94 10.05 -28.32 0.63
CA ARG A 94 10.16 -29.51 1.49
C ARG A 94 10.37 -30.78 0.69
N ASN A 95 9.63 -30.96 -0.40
CA ASN A 95 9.75 -32.12 -1.28
C ASN A 95 11.09 -32.13 -2.03
N ALA A 96 11.58 -30.96 -2.45
CA ALA A 96 12.88 -30.83 -3.09
C ALA A 96 14.05 -31.05 -2.12
N ALA A 97 13.90 -30.62 -0.87
CA ALA A 97 14.88 -30.82 0.20
C ALA A 97 14.83 -32.22 0.82
N ASN A 98 13.75 -32.98 0.58
CA ASN A 98 13.64 -34.34 1.05
C ASN A 98 14.79 -35.16 0.43
N PRO A 99 15.63 -35.84 1.23
CA PRO A 99 16.73 -36.60 0.69
C PRO A 99 16.21 -37.60 -0.34
N LYS A 100 16.69 -37.51 -1.58
CA LYS A 100 16.36 -38.48 -2.64
C LYS A 100 17.02 -39.85 -2.42
N PHE A 101 17.59 -40.06 -1.24
CA PHE A 101 18.25 -41.28 -0.84
C PHE A 101 17.56 -41.84 0.41
N ASP A 102 17.40 -43.15 0.42
CA ASP A 102 16.96 -43.87 1.60
C ASP A 102 18.16 -44.04 2.55
N ALA A 103 18.18 -43.24 3.62
CA ALA A 103 19.24 -43.27 4.62
C ALA A 103 19.37 -44.66 5.27
N GLN A 104 18.27 -45.39 5.41
CA GLN A 104 18.26 -46.74 5.98
C GLN A 104 18.93 -47.73 5.01
N ALA A 105 18.58 -47.67 3.73
CA ALA A 105 19.20 -48.51 2.71
C ALA A 105 20.71 -48.26 2.59
N ILE A 106 21.16 -47.00 2.70
CA ILE A 106 22.59 -46.66 2.72
C ILE A 106 23.26 -47.24 3.97
N ALA A 107 22.66 -47.08 5.15
CA ALA A 107 23.19 -47.61 6.40
C ALA A 107 23.34 -49.15 6.35
N ASP A 108 22.31 -49.86 5.86
CA ASP A 108 22.33 -51.31 5.71
C ASP A 108 23.44 -51.76 4.75
N ARG A 109 23.64 -51.04 3.65
CA ARG A 109 24.69 -51.33 2.67
C ARG A 109 26.09 -51.14 3.25
N ILE A 110 26.32 -50.07 4.02
CA ILE A 110 27.58 -49.81 4.72
C ILE A 110 27.88 -50.91 5.74
N LEU A 111 26.89 -51.26 6.57
CA LEU A 111 27.05 -52.29 7.60
C LEU A 111 27.33 -53.67 7.01
N ASN A 112 26.64 -54.03 5.93
CA ASN A 112 26.88 -55.30 5.24
C ASN A 112 28.27 -55.36 4.61
N HIS A 113 28.74 -54.28 3.99
CA HIS A 113 30.10 -54.21 3.45
C HIS A 113 31.16 -54.36 4.55
N TYR A 114 30.96 -53.73 5.71
CA TYR A 114 31.88 -53.87 6.84
C TYR A 114 31.93 -55.32 7.38
N ARG A 115 30.77 -55.96 7.56
CA ARG A 115 30.69 -57.37 8.00
C ARG A 115 31.39 -58.32 7.04
N GLN A 116 31.24 -58.11 5.74
CA GLN A 116 31.92 -58.91 4.71
C GLN A 116 33.44 -58.78 4.82
N ARG A 117 33.98 -57.56 4.99
CA ARG A 117 35.43 -57.34 5.12
C ARG A 117 36.05 -58.04 6.33
N ILE A 118 35.33 -58.08 7.46
CA ILE A 118 35.81 -58.79 8.66
C ILE A 118 35.83 -60.31 8.45
N GLN A 119 34.88 -60.87 7.70
CA GLN A 119 34.79 -62.31 7.46
C GLN A 119 35.85 -62.83 6.47
N THR A 120 36.40 -61.96 5.62
CA THR A 120 37.41 -62.30 4.61
C THR A 120 38.85 -62.00 5.05
N ALA A 121 39.05 -61.48 6.26
CA ALA A 121 40.36 -61.17 6.85
C ALA A 121 40.76 -62.24 7.87
#